data_AF-A0A0Q2S8D6-F1
#
_entry.id   AF-A0A0Q2S8D6-F1
#
_cell.length_a   1.000
_cell.length_b   1.000
_cell.length_c   1.000
_cell.angle_alpha   90.00
_cell.angle_beta   90.00
_cell.angle_gamma   90.00
#
_symmetry.space_group_name_H-M   'P 1'
#
loop_
_entity.id
_entity.type
_entity.pdbx_description
1 polymer ?
#
loop_
_entity_poly.entity_id
_entity_poly.type
_entity_poly.pdbx_seq_one_letter_code
_entity_poly.pdbx_strand_id
1 'polypeptide(L)'
;MPKEKTSNKSKPNNQLQSINNNLTLIANNLNSEEEDKYKVCCEMFTKTFEHEKQRAVKIEDKANKILAFLLAISSVYLALIIWFIKEGHEKSSPILINSSSTNVSMLLLIIGAAMLLTSINKSTSVMWAKLEYNPVASFKHFHHFDKPDKKAIDVYKYYAESYSDICDKRRDNNQERGDLLGKAFSFTKSTVIYCLISSLYILLTTSTFLSG
;
A
#
# COMPACT_ATOMS: atom_id res chain seq x y z
N MET A 1 -57.69 -58.62 -54.23
CA MET A 1 -56.41 -58.01 -53.80
C MET A 1 -56.71 -56.65 -53.18
N PRO A 2 -56.09 -56.28 -52.05
CA PRO A 2 -56.54 -55.18 -51.20
C PRO A 2 -55.94 -53.82 -51.61
N LYS A 3 -56.69 -52.75 -51.31
CA LYS A 3 -56.32 -51.34 -51.49
C LYS A 3 -55.16 -50.96 -50.55
N GLU A 4 -54.08 -50.41 -51.10
CA GLU A 4 -53.06 -49.71 -50.31
C GLU A 4 -53.67 -48.44 -49.68
N LYS A 5 -53.57 -48.36 -48.35
CA LYS A 5 -53.79 -47.14 -47.59
C LYS A 5 -52.56 -46.24 -47.71
N THR A 6 -52.65 -45.15 -48.45
CA THR A 6 -51.74 -44.01 -48.33
C THR A 6 -52.10 -43.23 -47.06
N SER A 7 -51.45 -43.57 -45.94
CA SER A 7 -51.56 -42.83 -44.67
C SER A 7 -50.50 -41.73 -44.58
N ASN A 8 -50.98 -40.49 -44.77
CA ASN A 8 -50.61 -39.25 -44.07
C ASN A 8 -49.13 -38.92 -43.77
N LYS A 9 -48.63 -37.96 -44.57
CA LYS A 9 -48.14 -36.61 -44.18
C LYS A 9 -47.53 -36.40 -42.78
N SER A 10 -46.30 -35.88 -42.85
CA SER A 10 -45.70 -34.78 -42.06
C SER A 10 -45.56 -34.93 -40.54
N LYS A 11 -44.48 -35.60 -40.12
CA LYS A 11 -43.82 -35.42 -38.81
C LYS A 11 -42.37 -34.89 -38.79
N PRO A 12 -41.68 -34.49 -39.89
CA PRO A 12 -40.28 -34.02 -39.75
C PRO A 12 -40.15 -32.63 -39.11
N ASN A 13 -41.16 -31.76 -39.26
CA ASN A 13 -40.98 -30.32 -39.03
C ASN A 13 -40.84 -29.94 -37.54
N ASN A 14 -41.58 -30.61 -36.64
CA ASN A 14 -41.53 -30.30 -35.21
C ASN A 14 -40.20 -30.74 -34.55
N GLN A 15 -39.60 -31.83 -35.04
CA GLN A 15 -38.29 -32.29 -34.56
C GLN A 15 -37.15 -31.41 -35.07
N LEU A 16 -37.20 -30.99 -36.34
CA LEU A 16 -36.28 -30.01 -36.89
C LEU A 16 -36.37 -28.67 -36.14
N GLN A 17 -37.57 -28.22 -35.82
CA GLN A 17 -37.79 -26.99 -35.08
C GLN A 17 -37.30 -27.10 -33.63
N SER A 18 -37.48 -28.25 -32.96
CA SER A 18 -36.92 -28.46 -31.61
C SER A 18 -35.39 -28.56 -31.62
N ILE A 19 -34.80 -29.21 -32.63
CA ILE A 19 -33.34 -29.29 -32.81
C ILE A 19 -32.77 -27.90 -33.07
N ASN A 20 -33.42 -27.09 -33.91
CA ASN A 20 -32.97 -25.74 -34.19
C ASN A 20 -33.07 -24.84 -32.95
N ASN A 21 -34.16 -24.95 -32.16
CA ASN A 21 -34.30 -24.25 -30.89
C ASN A 21 -33.21 -24.68 -29.88
N ASN A 22 -32.89 -25.96 -29.80
CA ASN A 22 -31.82 -26.48 -28.95
C ASN A 22 -30.43 -26.04 -29.42
N LEU A 23 -30.16 -26.01 -30.72
CA LEU A 23 -28.92 -25.49 -31.29
C LEU A 23 -28.78 -23.99 -31.05
N THR A 24 -29.88 -23.24 -31.12
CA THR A 24 -29.89 -21.80 -30.81
C THR A 24 -29.65 -21.57 -29.32
N LEU A 25 -30.21 -22.41 -28.44
CA LEU A 25 -29.92 -22.42 -27.00
C LEU A 25 -28.45 -22.76 -26.71
N ILE A 26 -27.89 -23.75 -27.39
CA ILE A 26 -26.47 -24.14 -27.25
C ILE A 26 -25.57 -23.02 -27.78
N ALA A 27 -25.89 -22.41 -28.92
CA ALA A 27 -25.16 -21.26 -29.47
C ALA A 27 -25.24 -20.03 -28.56
N ASN A 28 -26.37 -19.82 -27.89
CA ASN A 28 -26.53 -18.75 -26.90
C ASN A 28 -25.84 -19.06 -25.55
N ASN A 29 -25.49 -20.33 -25.29
CA ASN A 29 -24.79 -20.79 -24.09
C ASN A 29 -23.29 -21.10 -24.34
N LEU A 30 -22.84 -21.04 -25.60
CA LEU A 30 -21.43 -21.09 -25.98
C LEU A 30 -20.84 -19.71 -25.70
N ASN A 31 -19.75 -19.67 -24.91
CA ASN A 31 -19.00 -18.45 -24.64
C ASN A 31 -18.83 -17.65 -25.93
N SER A 32 -19.43 -16.46 -25.96
CA SER A 32 -19.21 -15.55 -27.07
C SER A 32 -17.76 -15.04 -27.01
N GLU A 33 -17.16 -14.70 -28.15
CA GLU A 33 -15.83 -14.07 -28.19
C GLU A 33 -15.76 -12.81 -27.30
N GLU A 34 -16.90 -12.14 -27.13
CA GLU A 34 -17.05 -10.97 -26.28
C GLU A 34 -17.05 -11.32 -24.78
N GLU A 35 -17.67 -12.44 -24.39
CA GLU A 35 -17.62 -12.98 -23.04
C GLU A 35 -16.18 -13.38 -22.65
N ASP A 36 -15.47 -14.05 -23.54
CA ASP A 36 -14.06 -14.42 -23.31
C ASP A 36 -13.17 -13.18 -23.15
N LYS A 37 -13.43 -12.11 -23.91
CA LYS A 37 -12.74 -10.81 -23.72
C LYS A 37 -12.97 -10.23 -22.33
N TYR A 38 -14.22 -10.17 -21.86
CA TYR A 38 -14.51 -9.64 -20.52
C TYR A 38 -13.96 -10.53 -19.41
N LYS A 39 -13.98 -11.85 -19.60
CA LYS A 39 -13.37 -12.80 -18.67
C LYS A 39 -11.86 -12.56 -18.53
N VAL A 40 -11.15 -12.40 -19.65
CA VAL A 40 -9.71 -12.08 -19.66
C VAL A 40 -9.44 -10.73 -19.00
N CYS A 41 -10.24 -9.70 -19.29
CA CYS A 41 -10.13 -8.40 -18.63
C CYS A 41 -10.31 -8.52 -17.11
N CYS A 42 -11.31 -9.28 -16.66
CA CYS A 42 -11.57 -9.51 -15.25
C CYS A 42 -10.38 -10.20 -14.55
N GLU A 43 -9.81 -11.24 -15.16
CA GLU A 43 -8.61 -11.91 -14.64
C GLU A 43 -7.40 -10.98 -14.57
N MET A 44 -7.20 -10.15 -15.61
CA MET A 44 -6.12 -9.17 -15.66
C MET A 44 -6.26 -8.14 -14.54
N PHE A 45 -7.43 -7.52 -14.37
CA PHE A 45 -7.63 -6.52 -13.32
C PHE A 45 -7.57 -7.11 -11.92
N THR A 46 -7.97 -8.37 -11.74
CA THR A 46 -7.79 -9.08 -10.46
C THR A 46 -6.30 -9.27 -10.13
N LYS A 47 -5.48 -9.64 -11.12
CA LYS A 47 -4.02 -9.74 -10.93
C LYS A 47 -3.39 -8.37 -10.64
N THR A 48 -3.82 -7.33 -11.36
CA THR A 48 -3.38 -5.95 -11.11
C THR A 48 -3.73 -5.50 -9.69
N PHE A 49 -4.92 -5.82 -9.22
CA PHE A 49 -5.36 -5.52 -7.85
C PHE A 49 -4.43 -6.16 -6.81
N GLU A 50 -4.12 -7.45 -6.95
CA GLU A 50 -3.23 -8.14 -6.01
C GLU A 50 -1.79 -7.59 -6.08
N HIS A 51 -1.33 -7.20 -7.27
CA HIS A 51 -0.04 -6.52 -7.43
C HIS A 51 0.00 -5.18 -6.68
N GLU A 52 -1.03 -4.34 -6.84
CA GLU A 52 -1.11 -3.05 -6.14
C GLU A 52 -1.26 -3.22 -4.62
N LYS A 53 -1.95 -4.25 -4.16
CA LYS A 53 -2.01 -4.62 -2.74
C LYS A 53 -0.62 -4.99 -2.21
N GLN A 54 0.12 -5.85 -2.90
CA GLN A 54 1.48 -6.21 -2.49
C GLN A 54 2.42 -5.00 -2.49
N ARG A 55 2.25 -4.07 -3.43
CA ARG A 55 3.01 -2.82 -3.46
C ARG A 55 2.72 -1.95 -2.25
N ALA A 56 1.46 -1.80 -1.84
CA ALA A 56 1.07 -1.08 -0.63
C ALA A 56 1.75 -1.66 0.61
N VAL A 57 1.68 -2.99 0.78
CA VAL A 57 2.32 -3.69 1.91
C VAL A 57 3.83 -3.48 1.92
N LYS A 58 4.50 -3.50 0.77
CA LYS A 58 5.94 -3.21 0.68
C LYS A 58 6.30 -1.78 1.08
N ILE A 59 5.44 -0.80 0.80
CA ILE A 59 5.65 0.60 1.22
C ILE A 59 5.51 0.70 2.75
N GLU A 60 4.51 0.05 3.33
CA GLU A 60 4.30 -0.01 4.78
C GLU A 60 5.45 -0.70 5.52
N ASP A 61 5.90 -1.85 5.02
CA ASP A 61 7.04 -2.57 5.60
C ASP A 61 8.32 -1.72 5.60
N LYS A 62 8.56 -0.96 4.54
CA LYS A 62 9.69 -0.01 4.48
C LYS A 62 9.53 1.13 5.48
N ALA A 63 8.33 1.72 5.60
CA ALA A 63 8.07 2.76 6.58
C ALA A 63 8.26 2.26 8.03
N ASN A 64 7.80 1.04 8.32
CA ASN A 64 7.99 0.36 9.60
C ASN A 64 9.46 0.13 9.94
N LYS A 65 10.27 -0.30 8.96
CA LYS A 65 11.72 -0.46 9.15
C LYS A 65 12.40 0.86 9.48
N ILE A 66 12.03 1.94 8.80
CA ILE A 66 12.52 3.29 9.10
C ILE A 66 12.11 3.71 10.52
N LEU A 67 10.85 3.47 10.89
CA LEU A 67 10.34 3.80 12.22
C LEU A 67 11.08 3.04 13.33
N ALA A 68 11.25 1.71 13.18
CA ALA A 68 11.99 0.88 14.13
C ALA A 68 13.45 1.36 14.29
N PHE A 69 14.10 1.70 13.17
CA PHE A 69 15.45 2.26 13.18
C PHE A 69 15.51 3.63 13.90
N LEU A 70 14.55 4.53 13.64
CA LEU A 70 14.45 5.83 14.31
C LEU A 70 14.21 5.68 15.81
N LEU A 71 13.41 4.70 16.24
CA LEU A 71 13.18 4.41 17.66
C LEU A 71 14.47 3.95 18.35
N ALA A 72 15.26 3.08 17.71
CA ALA A 72 16.55 2.65 18.23
C ALA A 72 17.52 3.83 18.39
N ILE A 73 17.63 4.69 17.36
CA ILE A 73 18.45 5.91 17.43
C ILE A 73 17.95 6.85 18.53
N SER A 74 16.63 7.02 18.66
CA SER A 74 16.04 7.90 19.67
C SER A 74 16.40 7.44 21.09
N SER A 75 16.43 6.13 21.35
CA SER A 75 16.88 5.58 22.64
C SER A 75 18.35 5.91 22.92
N VAL A 76 19.23 5.77 21.93
CA VAL A 76 20.65 6.13 22.05
C VAL A 76 20.81 7.64 22.28
N TYR A 77 20.05 8.45 21.54
CA TYR A 77 20.08 9.90 21.65
C TYR A 77 19.56 10.38 23.01
N LEU A 78 18.53 9.74 23.55
CA LEU A 78 18.03 10.01 24.90
C LEU A 78 19.07 9.66 25.97
N ALA A 79 19.79 8.54 25.81
CA ALA A 79 20.89 8.18 26.71
C ALA A 79 22.00 9.25 26.68
N LEU A 80 22.33 9.80 25.50
CA LEU A 80 23.27 10.91 25.38
C LEU A 80 22.78 12.17 26.10
N ILE A 81 21.50 12.53 25.97
CA ILE A 81 20.90 13.68 26.67
C ILE A 81 21.01 13.50 28.19
N ILE A 82 20.63 12.32 28.70
CA ILE A 82 20.69 12.02 30.14
C ILE A 82 22.13 12.10 30.64
N TRP A 83 23.08 11.52 29.91
CA TRP A 83 24.50 11.59 30.23
C TRP A 83 25.03 13.03 30.25
N PHE A 84 24.68 13.83 29.24
CA PHE A 84 25.11 15.22 29.15
C PHE A 84 24.60 16.06 30.33
N ILE A 85 23.33 15.89 30.71
CA ILE A 85 22.73 16.59 31.85
C ILE A 85 23.39 16.16 33.17
N LYS A 86 23.62 14.86 33.37
CA LYS A 86 24.15 14.34 34.65
C LYS A 86 25.63 14.58 34.86
N GLU A 87 26.46 14.41 33.83
CA GLU A 87 27.91 14.38 33.98
C GLU A 87 28.65 15.20 32.93
N GLY A 88 28.12 15.29 31.70
CA GLY A 88 28.81 15.97 30.60
C GLY A 88 28.97 17.47 30.83
N HIS A 89 27.99 18.12 31.47
CA HIS A 89 28.03 19.56 31.72
C HIS A 89 29.12 19.96 32.75
N GLU A 90 29.30 19.17 33.82
CA GLU A 90 30.29 19.45 34.87
C GLU A 90 31.73 19.21 34.41
N LYS A 91 31.92 18.24 33.51
CA LYS A 91 33.23 17.85 32.96
C LYS A 91 33.64 18.68 31.73
N SER A 92 32.85 19.67 31.34
CA SER A 92 33.15 20.55 30.20
C SER A 92 34.41 21.38 30.46
N SER A 93 35.27 21.57 29.44
CA SER A 93 36.59 22.23 29.59
C SER A 93 36.49 23.65 30.20
N PRO A 94 37.35 24.04 31.17
CA PRO A 94 37.33 25.36 31.82
C PRO A 94 37.59 26.55 30.88
N ILE A 95 38.11 26.31 29.67
CA ILE A 95 38.23 27.32 28.60
C ILE A 95 36.87 27.58 27.90
N LEU A 96 35.93 26.63 28.00
CA LEU A 96 34.58 26.65 27.41
C LEU A 96 33.45 26.77 28.45
N ILE A 97 33.77 26.72 29.76
CA ILE A 97 32.81 26.91 30.87
C ILE A 97 32.19 28.33 30.88
N ASN A 98 32.74 29.29 30.14
CA ASN A 98 32.11 30.59 29.93
C ASN A 98 30.93 30.52 28.93
N SER A 99 29.79 30.04 29.44
CA SER A 99 28.39 30.31 29.07
C SER A 99 27.92 30.30 27.60
N SER A 100 28.71 29.82 26.64
CA SER A 100 28.27 29.71 25.22
C SER A 100 28.24 28.27 24.71
N SER A 101 29.25 27.45 25.03
CA SER A 101 29.34 26.08 24.49
C SER A 101 28.28 25.13 25.06
N THR A 102 27.98 25.21 26.36
CA THR A 102 26.89 24.41 26.97
C THR A 102 25.52 24.78 26.41
N ASN A 103 25.29 26.08 26.15
CA ASN A 103 24.06 26.57 25.51
C ASN A 103 23.95 26.08 24.07
N VAL A 104 25.05 26.08 23.32
CA VAL A 104 25.12 25.51 21.97
C VAL A 104 24.85 24.01 22.00
N SER A 105 25.50 23.25 22.89
CA SER A 105 25.28 21.80 23.04
C SER A 105 23.83 21.47 23.41
N MET A 106 23.23 22.22 24.34
CA MET A 106 21.82 22.05 24.70
C MET A 106 20.90 22.37 23.52
N LEU A 107 21.17 23.43 22.77
CA LEU A 107 20.41 23.77 21.55
C LEU A 107 20.52 22.67 20.50
N LEU A 108 21.71 22.12 20.28
CA LEU A 108 21.94 21.00 19.36
C LEU A 108 21.15 19.76 19.76
N LEU A 109 21.10 19.43 21.07
CA LEU A 109 20.29 18.33 21.60
C LEU A 109 18.79 18.55 21.37
N ILE A 110 18.29 19.76 21.62
CA ILE A 110 16.87 20.10 21.40
C ILE A 110 16.51 20.01 19.92
N ILE A 111 17.33 20.57 19.03
CA ILE A 111 17.10 20.52 17.59
C ILE A 111 17.15 19.05 17.11
N GLY A 112 18.12 18.26 17.57
CA GLY A 112 18.21 16.84 17.20
C GLY A 112 17.00 16.04 17.67
N ALA A 113 16.52 16.27 18.89
CA ALA A 113 15.29 15.66 19.40
C ALA A 113 14.05 16.06 18.56
N ALA A 114 13.92 17.34 18.21
CA ALA A 114 12.83 17.83 17.36
C ALA A 114 12.89 17.23 15.94
N MET A 115 14.08 17.08 15.37
CA MET A 115 14.28 16.44 14.06
C MET A 115 13.95 14.93 14.12
N LEU A 116 14.33 14.22 15.19
CA LEU A 116 13.97 12.82 15.40
C LEU A 116 12.45 12.64 15.52
N LEU A 117 11.78 13.46 16.34
CA LEU A 117 10.32 13.44 16.47
C LEU A 117 9.63 13.75 15.14
N THR A 118 10.12 14.72 14.39
CA THR A 118 9.60 15.06 13.06
C THR A 118 9.80 13.92 12.07
N SER A 119 10.95 13.24 12.11
CA SER A 119 11.25 12.06 11.28
C SER A 119 10.34 10.88 11.61
N ILE A 120 10.09 10.63 12.90
CA ILE A 120 9.14 9.62 13.38
C ILE A 120 7.74 9.94 12.85
N ASN A 121 7.26 11.16 13.06
CA ASN A 121 5.93 11.58 12.61
C ASN A 121 5.77 11.46 11.09
N LYS A 122 6.77 11.86 10.31
CA LYS A 122 6.76 11.69 8.84
C LYS A 122 6.71 10.22 8.45
N SER A 123 7.50 9.36 9.07
CA SER A 123 7.50 7.92 8.80
C SER A 123 6.16 7.27 9.15
N THR A 124 5.57 7.63 10.29
CA THR A 124 4.24 7.16 10.72
C THR A 124 3.14 7.65 9.76
N SER A 125 3.22 8.89 9.26
CA SER A 125 2.22 9.42 8.31
C SER A 125 2.08 8.60 7.02
N VAL A 126 3.14 7.88 6.59
CA VAL A 126 3.09 6.96 5.43
C VAL A 126 2.17 5.77 5.68
N MET A 127 2.08 5.32 6.93
CA MET A 127 1.23 4.21 7.36
C MET A 127 -0.25 4.62 7.42
N TRP A 128 -0.51 5.88 7.79
CA TRP A 128 -1.86 6.42 7.97
C TRP A 128 -2.37 7.23 6.77
N ALA A 129 -1.58 7.35 5.70
CA ALA A 129 -1.86 8.28 4.61
C ALA A 129 -3.26 8.10 4.01
N LYS A 130 -3.71 6.86 3.77
CA LYS A 130 -5.10 6.53 3.37
C LYS A 130 -5.46 5.09 3.72
N LEU A 131 -6.69 4.89 4.20
CA LEU A 131 -7.31 3.57 4.36
C LEU A 131 -7.39 2.84 3.01
N GLU A 132 -7.13 1.54 3.02
CA GLU A 132 -7.13 0.72 1.82
C GLU A 132 -8.55 0.66 1.21
N TYR A 133 -8.72 1.19 -0.01
CA TYR A 133 -10.00 1.10 -0.72
C TYR A 133 -10.19 -0.33 -1.21
N ASN A 134 -11.15 -1.05 -0.63
CA ASN A 134 -11.54 -2.40 -1.05
C ASN A 134 -13.07 -2.57 -1.07
N PRO A 135 -13.77 -2.05 -2.09
CA PRO A 135 -15.22 -2.18 -2.20
C PRO A 135 -15.67 -3.60 -2.55
N VAL A 136 -14.77 -4.49 -2.97
CA VAL A 136 -15.07 -5.91 -3.24
C VAL A 136 -15.47 -6.65 -1.96
N ALA A 137 -14.98 -6.20 -0.81
CA ALA A 137 -15.39 -6.71 0.50
C ALA A 137 -16.78 -6.22 0.95
N SER A 138 -17.43 -5.32 0.19
CA SER A 138 -18.78 -4.88 0.52
C SER A 138 -19.81 -5.91 0.04
N PHE A 139 -20.71 -6.33 0.93
CA PHE A 139 -21.83 -7.23 0.61
C PHE A 139 -22.66 -6.76 -0.60
N LYS A 140 -22.75 -5.44 -0.81
CA LYS A 140 -23.47 -4.83 -1.93
C LYS A 140 -22.86 -5.17 -3.31
N HIS A 141 -21.54 -5.34 -3.38
CA HIS A 141 -20.84 -5.79 -4.60
C HIS A 141 -21.01 -7.29 -4.84
N PHE A 142 -20.99 -8.07 -3.76
CA PHE A 142 -21.12 -9.54 -3.81
C PHE A 142 -22.52 -10.00 -4.28
N HIS A 143 -23.57 -9.31 -3.85
CA HIS A 143 -24.97 -9.64 -4.22
C HIS A 143 -25.50 -8.88 -5.44
N HIS A 144 -24.66 -8.16 -6.21
CA HIS A 144 -25.14 -7.39 -7.37
C HIS A 144 -25.82 -8.27 -8.43
N PHE A 145 -25.40 -9.53 -8.53
CA PHE A 145 -25.85 -10.50 -9.53
C PHE A 145 -26.77 -11.61 -8.99
N ASP A 146 -27.40 -11.43 -7.82
CA ASP A 146 -28.32 -12.41 -7.22
C ASP A 146 -29.69 -12.49 -7.93
N LYS A 147 -29.72 -12.29 -9.26
CA LYS A 147 -30.92 -12.26 -10.09
C LYS A 147 -30.86 -13.34 -11.19
N PRO A 148 -31.93 -14.12 -11.40
CA PRO A 148 -31.94 -15.25 -12.34
C PRO A 148 -31.75 -14.86 -13.82
N ASP A 149 -31.90 -13.57 -14.15
CA ASP A 149 -31.91 -13.08 -15.54
C ASP A 149 -30.54 -12.59 -16.03
N LYS A 150 -29.50 -12.67 -15.20
CA LYS A 150 -28.18 -12.12 -15.50
C LYS A 150 -27.31 -13.11 -16.25
N LYS A 151 -26.71 -12.68 -17.37
CA LYS A 151 -25.79 -13.50 -18.16
C LYS A 151 -24.37 -13.40 -17.61
N ALA A 152 -23.57 -14.43 -17.84
CA ALA A 152 -22.16 -14.48 -17.41
C ALA A 152 -21.34 -13.27 -17.91
N ILE A 153 -21.60 -12.81 -19.14
CA ILE A 153 -20.99 -11.61 -19.70
C ILE A 153 -21.24 -10.34 -18.86
N ASP A 154 -22.45 -10.17 -18.31
CA ASP A 154 -22.80 -9.01 -17.48
C ASP A 154 -22.01 -9.02 -16.17
N VAL A 155 -21.79 -10.22 -15.62
CA VAL A 155 -21.01 -10.46 -14.41
C VAL A 155 -19.55 -10.08 -14.64
N TYR A 156 -18.92 -10.64 -15.68
CA TYR A 156 -17.53 -10.35 -16.00
C TYR A 156 -17.30 -8.87 -16.32
N LYS A 157 -18.22 -8.24 -17.07
CA LYS A 157 -18.14 -6.82 -17.40
C LYS A 157 -18.15 -5.94 -16.15
N TYR A 158 -19.10 -6.16 -15.24
CA TYR A 158 -19.19 -5.38 -14.01
C TYR A 158 -17.97 -5.54 -13.11
N TYR A 159 -17.48 -6.78 -12.94
CA TYR A 159 -16.27 -7.00 -12.14
C TYR A 159 -15.05 -6.37 -12.80
N ALA A 160 -14.90 -6.46 -14.13
CA ALA A 160 -13.81 -5.83 -14.85
C ALA A 160 -13.82 -4.30 -14.67
N GLU A 161 -14.97 -3.64 -14.87
CA GLU A 161 -15.13 -2.19 -14.67
C GLU A 161 -14.84 -1.81 -13.21
N SER A 162 -15.40 -2.56 -12.26
CA SER A 162 -15.18 -2.32 -10.83
C SER A 162 -13.71 -2.46 -10.43
N TYR A 163 -13.05 -3.54 -10.85
CA TYR A 163 -11.64 -3.75 -10.53
C TYR A 163 -10.74 -2.73 -11.23
N SER A 164 -11.08 -2.28 -12.44
CA SER A 164 -10.36 -1.19 -13.12
C SER A 164 -10.35 0.08 -12.25
N ASP A 165 -11.51 0.55 -11.82
CA ASP A 165 -11.65 1.74 -10.98
C ASP A 165 -10.90 1.61 -9.64
N ILE A 166 -10.96 0.43 -9.02
CA ILE A 166 -10.26 0.15 -7.76
C ILE A 166 -8.75 0.17 -7.98
N CYS A 167 -8.28 -0.45 -9.05
CA CYS A 167 -6.86 -0.50 -9.38
C CYS A 167 -6.30 0.90 -9.63
N ASP A 168 -7.02 1.75 -10.37
CA ASP A 168 -6.59 3.12 -10.62
C ASP A 168 -6.48 3.92 -9.32
N LYS A 169 -7.51 3.88 -8.45
CA LYS A 169 -7.47 4.54 -7.14
C LYS A 169 -6.34 4.03 -6.24
N ARG A 170 -6.08 2.71 -6.26
CA ARG A 170 -4.98 2.10 -5.50
C ARG A 170 -3.63 2.51 -6.04
N ARG A 171 -3.46 2.57 -7.36
CA ARG A 171 -2.23 3.01 -8.01
C ARG A 171 -1.89 4.45 -7.61
N ASP A 172 -2.87 5.34 -7.68
CA ASP A 172 -2.68 6.75 -7.31
C ASP A 172 -2.32 6.89 -5.82
N ASN A 173 -3.01 6.16 -4.95
CA ASN A 173 -2.70 6.12 -3.53
C ASN A 173 -1.30 5.56 -3.26
N ASN A 174 -0.91 4.47 -3.91
CA ASN A 174 0.43 3.88 -3.78
C ASN A 174 1.53 4.82 -4.28
N GLN A 175 1.26 5.61 -5.31
CA GLN A 175 2.19 6.63 -5.79
C GLN A 175 2.38 7.72 -4.74
N GLU A 176 1.29 8.27 -4.20
CA GLU A 176 1.35 9.30 -3.14
C GLU A 176 2.05 8.79 -1.87
N ARG A 177 1.72 7.56 -1.43
CA ARG A 177 2.41 6.91 -0.30
C ARG A 177 3.89 6.68 -0.58
N GLY A 178 4.24 6.34 -1.81
CA GLY A 178 5.62 6.21 -2.27
C GLY A 178 6.38 7.54 -2.19
N ASP A 179 5.76 8.64 -2.59
CA ASP A 179 6.35 9.98 -2.52
C ASP A 179 6.53 10.43 -1.07
N LEU A 180 5.55 10.17 -0.20
CA LEU A 180 5.66 10.42 1.24
C LEU A 180 6.78 9.59 1.86
N LEU A 181 6.92 8.32 1.48
CA LEU A 181 8.03 7.46 1.92
C LEU A 181 9.38 8.02 1.47
N GLY A 182 9.50 8.50 0.23
CA GLY A 182 10.71 9.12 -0.29
C GLY A 182 11.10 10.38 0.51
N LYS A 183 10.13 11.24 0.81
CA LYS A 183 10.32 12.43 1.65
C LYS A 183 10.71 12.06 3.08
N ALA A 184 10.04 11.07 3.68
CA ALA A 184 10.34 10.59 5.03
C ALA A 184 11.76 9.99 5.12
N PHE A 185 12.16 9.20 4.12
CA PHE A 185 13.50 8.62 4.06
C PHE A 185 14.59 9.69 3.90
N SER A 186 14.40 10.65 2.99
CA SER A 186 15.34 11.76 2.79
C SER A 186 15.51 12.59 4.07
N PHE A 187 14.40 12.93 4.74
CA PHE A 187 14.45 13.68 5.99
C PHE A 187 15.08 12.88 7.14
N THR A 188 14.80 11.58 7.22
CA THR A 188 15.42 10.67 8.18
C THR A 188 16.93 10.63 7.99
N LYS A 189 17.41 10.50 6.75
CA LYS A 189 18.86 10.52 6.45
C LYS A 189 19.51 11.80 6.97
N SER A 190 18.93 12.97 6.69
CA SER A 190 19.44 14.26 7.18
C SER A 190 19.43 14.34 8.71
N THR A 191 18.37 13.84 9.34
CA THR A 191 18.24 13.79 10.81
C THR A 191 19.32 12.91 11.45
N VAL A 192 19.58 11.73 10.89
CA VAL A 192 20.62 10.83 11.39
C VAL A 192 22.00 11.46 11.27
N ILE A 193 22.31 12.07 10.13
CA ILE A 193 23.57 12.79 9.92
C ILE A 193 23.71 13.93 10.92
N TYR A 194 22.65 14.72 11.11
CA TYR A 194 22.65 15.80 12.09
C TYR A 194 22.90 15.28 13.51
N CYS A 195 22.18 14.25 13.93
CA CYS A 195 22.34 13.65 15.25
C CYS A 195 23.75 13.11 15.46
N LEU A 196 24.36 12.49 14.45
CA LEU A 196 25.74 11.99 14.53
C LEU A 196 26.75 13.14 14.70
N ILE A 197 26.67 14.17 13.86
CA ILE A 197 27.57 15.32 13.92
C ILE A 197 27.39 16.08 15.25
N SER A 198 26.14 16.31 15.67
CA SER A 198 25.85 16.98 16.94
C SER A 198 26.39 16.18 18.13
N SER A 199 26.18 14.86 18.12
CA SER A 199 26.66 13.99 19.20
C SER A 199 28.18 13.96 19.25
N LEU A 200 28.85 13.91 18.09
CA LEU A 200 30.30 13.95 18.02
C LEU A 200 30.86 15.29 18.53
N TYR A 201 30.25 16.41 18.16
CA TYR A 201 30.61 17.73 18.69
C TYR A 201 30.45 17.78 20.22
N ILE A 202 29.32 17.32 20.74
CA ILE A 202 29.06 17.29 22.18
C ILE A 202 30.08 16.41 22.88
N LEU A 203 30.35 15.21 22.37
CA LEU A 203 31.35 14.32 22.92
C LEU A 203 32.75 14.94 22.90
N LEU A 204 33.21 15.52 21.78
CA LEU A 204 34.54 16.14 21.70
C LEU A 204 34.69 17.31 22.66
N THR A 205 33.66 18.17 22.77
CA THR A 205 33.68 19.33 23.67
C THR A 205 33.63 18.97 25.15
N THR A 206 33.11 17.78 25.49
CA THR A 206 33.01 17.26 26.87
C THR A 206 34.08 16.22 27.22
N SER A 207 34.74 15.60 26.24
CA SER A 207 35.73 14.50 26.44
C SER A 207 37.19 14.92 26.33
N THR A 208 37.51 16.17 26.00
CA THR A 208 38.88 16.73 26.05
C THR A 208 39.55 16.71 27.45
N PHE A 209 38.98 16.00 28.44
CA PHE A 209 39.50 15.86 29.80
C PHE A 209 39.76 14.42 30.28
N LEU A 210 39.54 13.37 29.46
CA LEU A 210 39.86 11.99 29.88
C LEU A 210 41.32 11.58 29.62
N SER A 211 42.13 12.47 29.01
CA SER A 211 43.52 12.18 28.61
C SER A 211 44.55 13.19 29.14
N GLY A 212 44.18 14.07 30.08
CA GLY A 212 45.05 15.11 30.66
C GLY A 212 45.16 15.00 32.16
#